data_AF-A0A936FSA0-F1
#
_entry.id   AF-A0A936FSA0-F1
#
_cell.length_a   1.000
_cell.length_b   1.000
_cell.length_c   1.000
_cell.angle_alpha   90.00
_cell.angle_beta   90.00
_cell.angle_gamma   90.00
#
_symmetry.space_group_name_H-M   'P 1'
#
loop_
_entity.id
_entity.type
_entity.pdbx_description
1 polymer ?
#
loop_
_entity_poly.entity_id
_entity_poly.type
_entity_poly.pdbx_seq_one_letter_code
_entity_poly.pdbx_strand_id
1 'polypeptide(L)' 'MSTYDLIEKKGIEKGIVQGIQQGIEQGIENEKYNVVLNAYQNGVSVELIANITNLSIEKIYSILKINDKS' A
#
# COMPACT_ATOMS: atom_id res chain seq x y z
N MET A 1 16.22 37.34 -8.61
CA MET A 1 15.37 36.14 -8.47
C MET A 1 13.97 36.56 -8.90
N SER A 2 13.51 36.04 -10.03
CA SER A 2 12.22 36.40 -10.62
C SER A 2 11.09 35.68 -9.90
N THR A 3 9.90 36.27 -9.89
CA THR A 3 8.66 35.60 -9.44
C THR A 3 8.41 34.30 -10.20
N TYR A 4 8.85 34.22 -11.46
CA TYR A 4 8.79 33.02 -12.29
C TYR A 4 9.66 31.87 -11.74
N ASP A 5 10.90 32.14 -11.34
CA ASP A 5 11.82 31.14 -10.77
C ASP A 5 11.24 30.51 -9.48
N LEU A 6 10.51 31.30 -8.69
CA LEU A 6 9.86 30.84 -7.47
C LEU A 6 8.66 29.91 -7.74
N ILE A 7 7.91 30.16 -8.81
CA ILE A 7 6.76 29.34 -9.20
C ILE A 7 7.24 28.01 -9.79
N GLU A 8 8.27 28.04 -10.63
CA GLU A 8 8.87 26.83 -11.22
C GLU A 8 9.45 25.92 -10.14
N LYS A 9 10.24 26.49 -9.20
CA LYS A 9 10.81 25.73 -8.09
C LYS A 9 9.72 25.08 -7.22
N LYS A 10 8.63 25.80 -6.93
CA LYS A 10 7.48 25.25 -6.19
C LYS A 10 6.75 24.16 -6.96
N GLY A 11 6.65 24.27 -8.29
CA GLY A 11 6.03 23.25 -9.14
C GLY A 11 6.82 21.94 -9.13
N ILE A 12 8.14 22.03 -9.26
CA ILE A 12 9.05 20.88 -9.21
C ILE A 12 9.02 20.21 -7.84
N GLU A 13 9.10 21.00 -6.76
CA GLU A 13 9.05 20.48 -5.38
C GLU A 13 7.75 19.74 -5.10
N LYS A 14 6.60 20.29 -5.51
CA LYS A 14 5.30 19.62 -5.38
C LYS A 14 5.23 18.32 -6.18
N GLY A 15 5.72 18.32 -7.42
CA GLY A 15 5.72 17.13 -8.28
C GLY A 15 6.57 15.99 -7.70
N ILE A 16 7.75 16.32 -7.17
CA ILE A 16 8.64 15.34 -6.51
C ILE A 16 7.99 14.78 -5.25
N VAL A 17 7.44 15.63 -4.38
CA VAL A 17 6.79 15.19 -3.14
C VAL A 17 5.59 14.30 -3.44
N GLN A 18 4.75 14.66 -4.41
CA GLN A 18 3.61 13.84 -4.80
C GLN A 18 4.04 12.49 -5.39
N GLY A 19 5.04 12.48 -6.27
CA GLY A 19 5.54 11.24 -6.86
C GLY A 19 6.17 10.30 -5.82
N ILE A 20 6.95 10.83 -4.88
CA ILE A 20 7.52 10.05 -3.77
C ILE A 20 6.43 9.49 -2.87
N GLN A 21 5.45 10.32 -2.48
CA GLN A 21 4.36 9.88 -1.60
C GLN A 21 3.53 8.76 -2.26
N GLN A 22 3.18 8.90 -3.53
CA GLN A 22 2.45 7.88 -4.28
C GLN A 22 3.26 6.59 -4.43
N GLY A 23 4.55 6.69 -4.72
CA GLY A 23 5.44 5.54 -4.85
C GLY A 23 5.60 4.77 -3.53
N ILE A 24 5.77 5.48 -2.41
CA ILE A 24 5.86 4.89 -1.07
C ILE A 24 4.54 4.20 -0.69
N GLU A 25 3.41 4.87 -0.92
CA GLU A 25 2.09 4.32 -0.57
C GLU A 25 1.78 3.05 -1.36
N GLN A 26 2.02 3.05 -2.68
CA GLN A 26 1.87 1.87 -3.52
C GLN A 26 2.84 0.74 -3.12
N GLY A 27 4.07 1.07 -2.72
CA GLY A 27 5.04 0.10 -2.23
C GLY A 27 4.60 -0.58 -0.94
N ILE A 28 4.15 0.21 0.04
CA ILE A 28 3.67 -0.29 1.35
C ILE A 28 2.41 -1.14 1.19
N GLU A 29 1.48 -0.73 0.32
CA GLU A 29 0.30 -1.57 0.04
C GLU A 29 0.74 -2.89 -0.60
N ASN A 30 1.51 -2.87 -1.68
CA ASN A 30 1.95 -4.10 -2.37
C ASN A 30 2.69 -5.07 -1.44
N GLU A 31 3.52 -4.56 -0.52
CA GLU A 31 4.20 -5.39 0.47
C GLU A 31 3.19 -6.12 1.37
N LYS A 32 2.22 -5.40 1.94
CA LYS A 32 1.17 -5.99 2.79
C LYS A 32 0.36 -7.05 2.04
N TYR A 33 0.02 -6.80 0.78
CA TYR A 33 -0.68 -7.78 -0.06
C TYR A 33 0.16 -9.06 -0.24
N ASN A 34 1.45 -8.92 -0.57
CA ASN A 34 2.34 -10.05 -0.79
C ASN A 34 2.59 -10.87 0.48
N VAL A 35 2.74 -10.22 1.63
CA VAL A 35 2.90 -10.90 2.93
C VAL A 35 1.66 -11.74 3.25
N VAL A 36 0.46 -11.18 3.09
CA VAL A 36 -0.80 -11.88 3.32
C VAL A 36 -0.96 -13.08 2.37
N LEU A 37 -0.72 -12.89 1.08
CA LEU A 37 -0.81 -13.96 0.07
C LEU A 37 0.19 -15.08 0.34
N ASN A 38 1.46 -14.75 0.57
CA ASN A 38 2.50 -15.73 0.84
C ASN A 38 2.20 -16.50 2.14
N ALA A 39 1.83 -15.81 3.21
CA ALA A 39 1.50 -16.47 4.47
C ALA A 39 0.33 -17.44 4.31
N TYR A 40 -0.75 -17.02 3.63
CA TYR A 40 -1.90 -17.88 3.37
C TYR A 40 -1.54 -19.10 2.50
N GLN A 41 -0.74 -18.92 1.45
CA GLN A 41 -0.24 -20.01 0.60
C GLN A 41 0.65 -21.01 1.36
N ASN A 42 1.35 -20.55 2.39
CA ASN A 42 2.16 -21.40 3.26
C ASN A 42 1.33 -22.10 4.37
N GLY A 43 0.00 -21.98 4.33
CA GLY A 43 -0.89 -22.63 5.30
C GLY A 43 -0.99 -21.90 6.64
N VAL A 44 -0.52 -20.65 6.72
CA VAL A 44 -0.72 -19.80 7.91
C VAL A 44 -2.20 -19.43 8.01
N SER A 45 -2.78 -19.55 9.21
CA SER A 45 -4.19 -19.21 9.42
C SER A 45 -4.44 -17.72 9.25
N VAL A 46 -5.61 -17.37 8.72
CA VAL A 46 -6.04 -15.97 8.51
C VAL A 46 -5.99 -15.17 9.82
N GLU A 47 -6.32 -15.79 10.95
CA GLU A 47 -6.25 -15.17 12.28
C GLU A 47 -4.81 -14.78 12.67
N LEU A 48 -3.84 -15.65 12.40
CA LEU A 48 -2.44 -15.37 12.69
C LEU A 48 -1.87 -14.32 11.72
N ILE A 49 -2.28 -14.35 10.46
CA ILE A 49 -1.92 -13.31 9.48
C ILE A 49 -2.49 -11.96 9.92
N ALA A 50 -3.74 -11.90 10.40
CA ALA A 50 -4.36 -10.68 10.93
C ALA A 50 -3.55 -10.11 12.09
N ASN A 51 -3.10 -10.98 13.00
CA ASN A 51 -2.28 -10.59 14.13
C ASN A 51 -0.91 -10.02 13.70
N ILE A 52 -0.17 -10.75 12.84
CA ILE A 52 1.19 -10.37 12.40
C ILE A 52 1.17 -9.11 11.52
N THR A 53 0.19 -8.99 10.63
CA THR A 53 0.08 -7.85 9.70
C THR A 53 -0.69 -6.67 10.28
N ASN A 54 -1.28 -6.85 11.46
CA ASN A 54 -2.17 -5.89 12.13
C ASN A 54 -3.31 -5.41 11.21
N LEU A 55 -3.80 -6.31 10.34
CA LEU A 55 -4.92 -6.10 9.43
C LEU A 55 -6.16 -6.78 9.98
N SER A 56 -7.33 -6.22 9.66
CA SER A 56 -8.59 -6.91 9.95
C SER A 56 -8.73 -8.15 9.07
N ILE A 57 -9.42 -9.17 9.60
CA ILE A 57 -9.74 -10.40 8.87
C ILE A 57 -10.47 -10.08 7.55
N GLU A 58 -11.40 -9.11 7.58
CA GLU A 58 -12.12 -8.63 6.38
C GLU A 58 -11.18 -8.06 5.30
N LYS A 59 -10.15 -7.31 5.73
CA LYS A 59 -9.14 -6.77 4.81
C LYS A 59 -8.30 -7.90 4.21
N ILE A 60 -7.96 -8.91 5.00
CA ILE A 60 -7.26 -10.10 4.50
C ILE A 60 -8.12 -10.88 3.50
N TYR A 61 -9.41 -11.10 3.77
CA TYR A 61 -10.30 -11.76 2.80
C TYR A 61 -10.43 -10.96 1.50
N SER A 62 -10.49 -9.63 1.60
CA SER A 62 -10.48 -8.74 0.44
C SER A 62 -9.18 -8.86 -0.38
N ILE A 63 -8.04 -8.97 0.30
CA ILE A 63 -6.71 -9.18 -0.31
C ILE A 63 -6.63 -10.54 -1.01
N LEU A 64 -7.09 -11.60 -0.33
CA LEU A 64 -7.12 -12.96 -0.86
C LEU A 64 -8.17 -13.13 -1.97
N LYS A 65 -8.98 -12.09 -2.25
CA LYS A 65 -10.12 -12.11 -3.18
C LYS A 65 -11.05 -13.31 -2.91
N ILE A 66 -11.10 -13.77 -1.67
CA ILE A 66 -12.08 -14.74 -1.20
C ILE A 66 -13.37 -13.95 -1.06
N ASN A 67 -13.98 -13.66 -2.20
CA ASN A 67 -15.39 -13.39 -2.27
C ASN A 67 -16.02 -14.76 -2.40
N ASP A 68 -16.68 -15.21 -1.34
CA ASP A 68 -17.75 -16.21 -1.44
C ASP A 68 -18.86 -15.57 -2.30
N LYS A 69 -18.61 -15.43 -3.61
CA LYS A 69 -19.65 -15.29 -4.62
C LYS A 69 -20.14 -16.70 -4.88
N SER A 70 -20.94 -17.18 -3.93
CA SER A 70 -21.91 -18.23 -4.16
C SER A 70 -22.91 -17.83 -5.24
#